data_AF-A0A527TQW2-F1
#
_entry.id   AF-A0A527TQW2-F1
#
_cell.length_a   1.000
_cell.length_b   1.000
_cell.length_c   1.000
_cell.angle_alpha   90.00
_cell.angle_beta   90.00
_cell.angle_gamma   90.00
#
_symmetry.space_group_name_H-M   'P 1'
#
loop_
_entity.id
_entity.type
_entity.pdbx_description
1 polymer ?
#
loop_
_entity_poly.entity_id
_entity_poly.type
_entity_poly.pdbx_seq_one_letter_code
_entity_poly.pdbx_strand_id
1 'polypeptide(L)'
;MASIFGFRSRNPARDRQTDISRLDRLARLLDQIAAEVDAEKNGLENRYRTKATNAAFLVEAMENGATSSSRSSEVSELTKSILNYERRIAALSRQNELMKELRHSVAAIFDENEPRGAAAKADVAKPAGTGTD
;
A
#
# COMPACT_ATOMS: atom_id res chain seq x y z
N MET A 1 30.49 -50.65 -3.51
CA MET A 1 30.59 -49.42 -2.68
C MET A 1 29.77 -48.32 -3.33
N ALA A 2 28.50 -48.14 -2.95
CA ALA A 2 27.70 -47.01 -3.42
C ALA A 2 27.89 -45.83 -2.46
N SER A 3 28.16 -44.64 -3.00
CA SER A 3 28.50 -43.47 -2.19
C SER A 3 27.29 -42.92 -1.44
N ILE A 4 27.38 -42.84 -0.11
CA ILE A 4 26.30 -42.40 0.81
C ILE A 4 26.12 -40.86 0.84
N PHE A 5 26.84 -40.12 -0.01
CA PHE A 5 26.62 -38.68 -0.21
C PHE A 5 25.35 -38.41 -1.05
N GLY A 6 24.20 -38.72 -0.45
CA GLY A 6 22.89 -38.30 -0.89
C GLY A 6 22.70 -36.80 -0.70
N PHE A 7 23.41 -35.99 -1.49
CA PHE A 7 23.14 -34.56 -1.62
C PHE A 7 21.68 -34.39 -2.02
N ARG A 8 20.84 -33.97 -1.07
CA ARG A 8 19.45 -33.56 -1.35
C ARG A 8 19.50 -32.31 -2.22
N SER A 9 19.54 -32.52 -3.54
CA SER A 9 19.45 -31.45 -4.52
C SER A 9 18.20 -30.62 -4.24
N ARG A 10 18.42 -29.38 -3.82
CA ARG A 10 17.36 -28.47 -3.41
C ARG A 10 16.58 -28.06 -4.65
N ASN A 11 15.28 -28.36 -4.69
CA ASN A 11 14.45 -28.12 -5.87
C ASN A 11 14.21 -26.60 -6.07
N PRO A 12 14.80 -25.96 -7.10
CA PRO A 12 14.69 -24.50 -7.27
C PRO A 12 13.26 -24.03 -7.59
N ALA A 13 12.41 -24.90 -8.14
CA ALA A 13 11.01 -24.58 -8.37
C ALA A 13 10.22 -24.49 -7.05
N ARG A 14 10.58 -25.31 -6.05
CA ARG A 14 9.96 -25.25 -4.71
C ARG A 14 10.38 -24.00 -3.94
N ASP A 15 11.64 -23.58 -4.09
CA ASP A 15 12.12 -22.31 -3.51
C ASP A 15 11.36 -21.13 -4.13
N ARG A 16 11.34 -21.01 -5.47
CA ARG A 16 10.56 -19.97 -6.18
C ARG A 16 9.09 -19.93 -5.75
N GLN A 17 8.43 -21.08 -5.64
CA GLN A 17 7.03 -21.15 -5.19
C GLN A 17 6.87 -20.64 -3.74
N THR A 18 7.85 -20.90 -2.87
CA THR A 18 7.86 -20.43 -1.48
C THR A 18 8.04 -18.91 -1.42
N ASP A 19 8.90 -18.36 -2.27
CA ASP A 19 9.18 -16.92 -2.33
C ASP A 19 8.01 -16.13 -2.94
N ILE A 20 7.36 -16.66 -3.98
CA ILE A 20 6.08 -16.17 -4.51
C ILE A 20 5.04 -16.06 -3.39
N SER A 21 4.84 -17.12 -2.60
CA SER A 21 3.86 -17.11 -1.50
C SER A 21 4.23 -16.15 -0.35
N ARG A 22 5.52 -15.89 -0.12
CA ARG A 22 5.98 -14.88 0.86
C ARG A 22 5.70 -13.45 0.38
N LEU A 23 6.02 -13.16 -0.88
CA LEU A 23 5.84 -11.84 -1.47
C LEU A 23 4.35 -11.50 -1.67
N ASP A 24 3.51 -12.47 -2.03
CA ASP A 24 2.05 -12.31 -2.11
C ASP A 24 1.46 -11.98 -0.72
N ARG A 25 1.87 -12.70 0.32
CA ARG A 25 1.48 -12.37 1.70
C ARG A 25 1.93 -10.96 2.12
N LEU A 26 3.14 -10.55 1.73
CA LEU A 26 3.64 -9.20 2.02
C LEU A 26 2.83 -8.13 1.27
N ALA A 27 2.54 -8.33 -0.02
CA ALA A 27 1.71 -7.42 -0.81
C ALA A 27 0.32 -7.22 -0.19
N ARG A 28 -0.35 -8.31 0.21
CA ARG A 28 -1.66 -8.24 0.88
C ARG A 28 -1.64 -7.49 2.21
N LEU A 29 -0.55 -7.64 2.99
CA LEU A 29 -0.39 -6.91 4.26
C LEU A 29 -0.18 -5.41 4.02
N LEU A 30 0.60 -5.02 2.99
CA LEU A 30 0.76 -3.62 2.59
C LEU A 30 -0.57 -3.02 2.11
N ASP A 31 -1.31 -3.76 1.27
CA ASP A 31 -2.62 -3.35 0.76
C ASP A 31 -3.66 -3.18 1.90
N GLN A 32 -3.64 -4.07 2.91
CA GLN A 32 -4.46 -3.94 4.11
C GLN A 32 -4.10 -2.70 4.94
N ILE A 33 -2.81 -2.49 5.24
CA ILE A 33 -2.35 -1.34 6.04
C ILE A 33 -2.68 -0.02 5.32
N ALA A 34 -2.53 0.04 4.00
CA ALA A 34 -2.91 1.21 3.22
C ALA A 34 -4.41 1.54 3.34
N ALA A 35 -5.27 0.51 3.28
CA ALA A 35 -6.71 0.67 3.47
C ALA A 35 -7.09 1.13 4.89
N GLU A 36 -6.40 0.64 5.92
CA GLU A 36 -6.59 1.10 7.31
C GLU A 36 -6.19 2.57 7.50
N VAL A 37 -5.06 2.98 6.90
CA VAL A 37 -4.57 4.38 6.94
C VAL A 37 -5.47 5.32 6.13
N ASP A 38 -5.97 4.91 4.96
CA ASP A 38 -6.96 5.68 4.19
C ASP A 38 -8.30 5.81 4.95
N ALA A 39 -8.74 4.75 5.63
CA ALA A 39 -9.94 4.81 6.47
C ALA A 39 -9.78 5.78 7.65
N GLU A 40 -8.62 5.78 8.34
CA GLU A 40 -8.32 6.77 9.38
C GLU A 40 -8.32 8.19 8.80
N LYS A 41 -7.61 8.40 7.67
CA LYS A 41 -7.50 9.69 6.99
C LYS A 41 -8.87 10.25 6.61
N ASN A 42 -9.70 9.46 5.93
CA ASN A 42 -11.06 9.86 5.54
C ASN A 42 -11.92 10.21 6.76
N GLY A 43 -11.82 9.41 7.84
CA GLY A 43 -12.50 9.68 9.10
C GLY A 43 -12.01 10.96 9.80
N LEU A 44 -10.73 11.34 9.65
CA LEU A 44 -10.20 12.60 10.17
C LEU A 44 -10.55 13.79 9.29
N GLU A 45 -10.51 13.66 7.95
CA GLU A 45 -10.91 14.73 7.03
C GLU A 45 -12.37 15.14 7.23
N ASN A 46 -13.28 14.18 7.44
CA ASN A 46 -14.68 14.49 7.72
C ASN A 46 -14.83 15.29 9.04
N ARG A 47 -14.14 14.87 10.10
CA ARG A 47 -14.13 15.56 11.40
C ARG A 47 -13.46 16.94 11.34
N TYR A 48 -12.40 17.08 10.55
CA TYR A 48 -11.74 18.34 10.25
C TYR A 48 -12.70 19.31 9.57
N ARG A 49 -13.40 18.90 8.50
CA ARG A 49 -14.38 19.73 7.79
C ARG A 49 -15.48 20.20 8.74
N THR A 50 -16.07 19.31 9.52
CA THR A 50 -17.09 19.69 10.53
C THR A 50 -16.55 20.69 11.55
N LYS A 51 -15.34 20.49 12.10
CA LYS A 51 -14.73 21.46 13.03
C LYS A 51 -14.44 22.80 12.37
N ALA A 52 -13.91 22.81 11.14
CA ALA A 52 -13.60 24.03 10.40
C ALA A 52 -14.85 24.86 10.07
N THR A 53 -15.95 24.22 9.68
CA THR A 53 -17.25 24.89 9.49
C THR A 53 -17.75 25.50 10.80
N ASN A 54 -17.66 24.78 11.92
CA ASN A 54 -18.03 25.32 13.23
C ASN A 54 -17.11 26.47 13.68
N ALA A 55 -15.83 26.47 13.25
CA ALA A 55 -14.91 27.60 13.46
C ALA A 55 -15.44 28.88 12.81
N ALA A 56 -15.79 28.78 11.53
CA ALA A 56 -16.22 29.92 10.72
C ALA A 56 -17.46 30.58 11.32
N PHE A 57 -18.50 29.80 11.65
CA PHE A 57 -19.70 30.32 12.30
C PHE A 57 -19.43 30.96 13.67
N LEU A 58 -18.48 30.43 14.45
CA LEU A 58 -18.18 30.97 15.78
C LEU A 58 -17.38 32.28 15.69
N VAL A 59 -16.50 32.43 14.69
CA VAL A 59 -15.81 33.68 14.37
C VAL A 59 -16.82 34.73 13.86
N GLU A 60 -17.69 34.37 12.91
CA GLU A 60 -18.76 35.24 12.40
C GLU A 60 -19.70 35.71 13.53
N ALA A 61 -20.06 34.84 14.46
CA ALA A 61 -20.86 35.22 15.63
C ALA A 61 -20.12 36.18 16.58
N MET A 62 -18.79 36.09 16.69
CA MET A 62 -17.99 37.04 17.46
C MET A 62 -17.85 38.40 16.77
N GLU A 63 -17.70 38.43 15.45
CA GLU A 63 -17.67 39.66 14.65
C GLU A 63 -18.99 40.42 14.72
N ASN A 64 -20.12 39.71 14.74
CA ASN A 64 -21.46 40.27 14.94
C ASN A 64 -21.77 40.69 16.39
N GLY A 65 -20.75 40.99 17.20
CA GLY A 65 -20.87 41.66 18.51
C GLY A 65 -21.09 40.73 19.71
N ALA A 66 -21.05 39.41 19.53
CA ALA A 66 -21.36 38.46 20.61
C ALA A 66 -20.11 38.07 21.44
N THR A 67 -19.30 39.04 21.88
CA THR A 67 -18.01 38.80 22.54
C THR A 67 -18.12 38.52 24.04
N SER A 68 -17.85 37.28 24.43
CA SER A 68 -17.64 36.87 25.83
C SER A 68 -16.31 36.09 25.96
N SER A 69 -15.70 36.14 27.15
CA SER A 69 -14.43 35.44 27.42
C SER A 69 -14.47 33.94 27.06
N SER A 70 -15.61 33.28 27.33
CA SER A 70 -15.88 31.88 26.98
C SER A 70 -15.64 31.58 25.49
N ARG A 71 -16.16 32.42 24.59
CA ARG A 71 -16.03 32.20 23.14
C ARG A 71 -14.59 32.36 22.64
N SER A 72 -13.80 33.24 23.26
CA SER A 72 -12.37 33.36 22.96
C SER A 72 -11.60 32.07 23.27
N SER A 73 -11.92 31.40 24.40
CA SER A 73 -11.33 30.09 24.70
C SER A 73 -11.77 29.00 23.70
N GLU A 74 -13.03 29.03 23.25
CA GLU A 74 -13.56 28.07 22.27
C GLU A 74 -12.85 28.19 20.91
N VAL A 75 -12.62 29.42 20.41
CA VAL A 75 -11.80 29.67 19.20
C VAL A 75 -10.39 29.08 19.36
N SER A 76 -9.75 29.30 20.51
CA SER A 76 -8.38 28.81 20.75
C SER A 76 -8.30 27.28 20.71
N GLU A 77 -9.18 26.57 21.43
CA GLU A 77 -9.22 25.10 21.45
C GLU A 77 -9.62 24.49 20.11
N LEU A 78 -10.50 25.16 19.37
CA LEU A 78 -10.90 24.72 18.05
C LEU A 78 -9.77 24.95 17.03
N THR A 79 -9.02 26.05 17.12
CA THR A 79 -7.82 26.32 16.30
C THR A 79 -6.73 25.26 16.55
N LYS A 80 -6.46 24.93 17.82
CA LYS A 80 -5.55 23.83 18.20
C LYS A 80 -6.02 22.48 17.62
N SER A 81 -7.33 22.22 17.64
CA SER A 81 -7.91 21.00 17.05
C SER A 81 -7.65 20.92 15.54
N ILE A 82 -7.90 22.02 14.80
CA ILE A 82 -7.68 22.12 13.34
C ILE A 82 -6.22 21.82 12.99
N LEU A 83 -5.26 22.51 13.63
CA LEU A 83 -3.82 22.29 13.41
C LEU A 83 -3.37 20.85 13.72
N ASN A 84 -3.95 20.21 14.73
CA ASN A 84 -3.65 18.82 15.07
C ASN A 84 -4.20 17.83 14.02
N TYR A 85 -5.40 18.09 13.47
CA TYR A 85 -5.94 17.30 12.36
C TYR A 85 -5.06 17.42 11.11
N GLU A 86 -4.66 18.64 10.72
CA GLU A 86 -3.79 18.87 9.55
C GLU A 86 -2.46 18.10 9.67
N ARG A 87 -1.79 18.20 10.83
CA ARG A 87 -0.56 17.46 11.11
C ARG A 87 -0.74 15.94 10.99
N ARG A 88 -1.85 15.40 11.50
CA ARG A 88 -2.15 13.96 11.43
C ARG A 88 -2.50 13.52 10.01
N ILE A 89 -3.34 14.26 9.28
CA ILE A 89 -3.69 13.99 7.88
C ILE A 89 -2.45 14.02 6.98
N ALA A 90 -1.53 14.98 7.20
CA ALA A 90 -0.26 15.02 6.49
C ALA A 90 0.65 13.83 6.83
N ALA A 91 0.67 13.36 8.09
CA ALA A 91 1.42 12.17 8.49
C ALA A 91 0.85 10.88 7.87
N LEU A 92 -0.47 10.69 7.90
CA LEU A 92 -1.14 9.54 7.27
C LEU A 92 -0.94 9.53 5.75
N SER A 93 -0.98 10.70 5.11
CA SER A 93 -0.72 10.80 3.66
C SER A 93 0.71 10.34 3.32
N ARG A 94 1.72 10.71 4.12
CA ARG A 94 3.10 10.19 3.94
C ARG A 94 3.20 8.69 4.19
N GLN A 95 2.44 8.15 5.15
CA GLN A 95 2.39 6.70 5.40
C GLN A 95 1.80 5.95 4.20
N ASN A 96 0.75 6.47 3.56
CA ASN A 96 0.16 5.84 2.39
C ASN A 96 1.03 5.90 1.13
N GLU A 97 1.77 6.99 0.89
CA GLU A 97 2.76 6.98 -0.20
C GLU A 97 3.87 5.95 0.06
N LEU A 98 4.38 5.83 1.30
CA LEU A 98 5.34 4.78 1.65
C LEU A 98 4.76 3.36 1.45
N MET A 99 3.50 3.11 1.79
CA MET A 99 2.87 1.80 1.53
C MET A 99 2.81 1.50 0.03
N LYS A 100 2.49 2.49 -0.82
CA LYS A 100 2.48 2.34 -2.29
C LYS A 100 3.88 2.08 -2.84
N GLU A 101 4.90 2.80 -2.37
CA GLU A 101 6.31 2.61 -2.76
C GLU A 101 6.79 1.19 -2.43
N LEU A 102 6.51 0.70 -1.22
CA LEU A 102 6.82 -0.68 -0.81
C LEU A 102 6.04 -1.69 -1.65
N ARG A 103 4.76 -1.42 -1.93
CA ARG A 103 3.90 -2.29 -2.73
C ARG A 103 4.34 -2.38 -4.19
N HIS A 104 4.85 -1.29 -4.76
CA HIS A 104 5.47 -1.27 -6.09
C HIS A 104 6.82 -2.01 -6.08
N SER A 105 7.64 -1.81 -5.05
CA SER A 105 8.91 -2.53 -4.87
C SER A 105 8.72 -4.05 -4.79
N VAL A 106 7.68 -4.51 -4.08
CA VAL A 106 7.31 -5.94 -4.02
C VAL A 106 6.85 -6.46 -5.39
N ALA A 107 6.12 -5.66 -6.17
CA ALA A 107 5.70 -6.02 -7.53
C ALA A 107 6.90 -6.14 -8.49
N ALA A 108 7.86 -5.22 -8.44
CA ALA A 108 9.08 -5.29 -9.25
C ALA A 108 9.88 -6.58 -8.99
N ILE A 109 9.96 -7.03 -7.73
CA ILE A 109 10.60 -8.31 -7.38
C ILE A 109 9.84 -9.51 -7.99
N PHE A 110 8.52 -9.45 -8.15
CA PHE A 110 7.77 -10.49 -8.87
C PHE A 110 8.14 -10.52 -10.36
N ASP A 111 8.14 -9.36 -11.02
CA ASP A 111 8.44 -9.24 -12.46
C ASP A 111 9.88 -9.67 -12.79
N GLU A 112 10.85 -9.46 -11.88
CA GLU A 112 12.23 -9.96 -12.02
C GLU A 112 12.35 -11.48 -11.87
N ASN A 113 11.45 -12.12 -11.11
CA ASN A 113 11.45 -13.56 -10.86
C ASN A 113 10.62 -14.38 -11.88
N GLU A 114 9.85 -13.72 -12.75
CA GLU A 114 9.22 -14.33 -13.93
C GLU A 114 10.30 -14.91 -14.87
N PRO A 115 10.28 -16.21 -15.19
CA PRO A 115 11.28 -16.79 -16.06
C PRO A 115 11.07 -16.33 -17.51
N ARG A 116 12.00 -15.49 -18.02
CA ARG A 116 12.09 -15.01 -19.43
C ARG A 116 12.08 -16.09 -20.53
N GLY A 117 11.93 -17.37 -20.19
CA GLY A 117 11.99 -18.53 -21.10
C GLY A 117 10.65 -19.14 -21.51
N ALA A 118 9.50 -18.69 -21.01
CA ALA A 118 8.21 -19.30 -21.34
C ALA A 118 7.73 -19.04 -22.79
N ALA A 119 8.19 -17.97 -23.43
CA ALA A 119 7.76 -17.56 -24.78
C ALA A 119 8.49 -18.27 -25.94
N ALA A 120 9.44 -19.18 -25.67
CA ALA A 120 10.41 -19.65 -26.66
C ALA A 120 10.41 -21.18 -26.91
N LYS A 121 9.25 -21.86 -26.85
CA LYS A 121 9.07 -23.21 -27.42
C LYS A 121 7.67 -23.45 -28.02
N ALA A 122 7.51 -23.01 -29.26
CA ALA A 122 6.42 -23.45 -30.13
C ALA A 122 6.84 -23.44 -31.62
N ASP A 123 8.04 -23.94 -31.93
CA ASP A 123 8.34 -24.43 -33.28
C ASP A 123 8.49 -25.95 -33.19
N VAL A 124 7.43 -26.65 -33.59
CA VAL A 124 7.27 -28.09 -33.39
C VAL A 124 7.98 -28.82 -34.52
N ALA A 125 8.99 -29.62 -34.16
CA ALA A 125 9.68 -30.49 -35.10
C ALA A 125 8.69 -31.37 -35.87
N LYS A 126 8.80 -31.35 -37.20
CA LYS A 126 8.06 -32.22 -38.13
C LYS A 126 8.85 -33.51 -38.41
N PRO A 127 8.33 -34.70 -38.07
CA PRO A 127 8.95 -35.99 -38.45
C PRO A 127 8.16 -36.75 -39.54
N ALA A 128 8.86 -37.64 -40.27
CA ALA A 128 8.37 -38.54 -41.34
C ALA A 128 7.75 -37.82 -42.58
N GLY A 129 7.74 -38.32 -43.81
CA GLY A 129 8.28 -39.51 -44.51
C GLY A 129 7.95 -39.32 -46.02
N THR A 130 8.28 -40.17 -46.99
CA THR A 130 9.09 -41.41 -47.08
C THR A 130 9.38 -41.65 -48.59
N GLY A 131 10.41 -42.43 -48.97
CA GLY A 131 10.93 -42.43 -50.35
C GLY A 131 10.27 -43.41 -51.35
N THR A 132 10.38 -43.03 -52.63
CA THR A 132 10.63 -43.85 -53.84
C THR A 132 11.72 -43.08 -54.63
N ASP A 133 12.60 -43.67 -55.44
CA ASP A 133 12.50 -44.88 -56.27
C ASP A 133 13.65 -45.88 -56.07
#